data_AF-A0A8J2TIR9-F1
#
_entry.id   AF-A0A8J2TIR9-F1
#
_cell.length_a   1.000
_cell.length_b   1.000
_cell.length_c   1.000
_cell.angle_alpha   90.00
_cell.angle_beta   90.00
_cell.angle_gamma   90.00
#
_symmetry.space_group_name_H-M   'P 1'
#
loop_
_entity.id
_entity.type
_entity.pdbx_description
1 polymer ?
#
loop_
_entity_poly.entity_id
_entity_poly.type
_entity_poly.pdbx_seq_one_letter_code
_entity_poly.pdbx_strand_id
1 'polypeptide(L)'
;MSNNGEENLDNEVESAVILTITLYAFGNRTSPRPPRPNLDLTAINDLVVPTQPPTGASTFADIRYAPLTGHYYKLDKGTQLPSGLAVIADGKEVGGTHSLTHHTIYPSRPMPLTEFIE
;
A
#
# COMPACT_ATOMS: atom_id res chain seq x y z
N MET A 1 45.92 -10.36 13.18
CA MET A 1 45.71 -11.44 12.20
C MET A 1 44.31 -12.00 12.50
N SER A 2 43.24 -11.24 12.22
CA SER A 2 42.53 -11.14 10.94
C SER A 2 42.10 -12.49 10.39
N ASN A 3 40.77 -12.67 10.33
CA ASN A 3 39.91 -13.47 9.43
C ASN A 3 38.51 -13.39 10.09
N ASN A 4 37.63 -12.41 9.80
CA ASN A 4 36.91 -12.06 8.57
C ASN A 4 36.27 -13.27 7.86
N GLY A 5 34.92 -13.30 7.88
CA GLY A 5 34.04 -14.24 7.18
C GLY A 5 32.95 -14.74 8.14
N GLU A 6 31.66 -14.49 7.96
CA GLU A 6 30.87 -14.05 6.82
C GLU A 6 29.66 -13.26 7.38
N GLU A 7 29.48 -12.02 6.96
CA GLU A 7 28.19 -11.33 7.13
C GLU A 7 27.25 -11.90 6.08
N ASN A 8 26.28 -12.70 6.52
CA ASN A 8 25.09 -13.01 5.73
C ASN A 8 24.29 -11.71 5.59
N LEU A 9 24.65 -10.92 4.58
CA LEU A 9 23.77 -9.91 4.01
C LEU A 9 22.69 -10.67 3.25
N ASP A 10 21.64 -11.04 3.98
CA ASP A 10 20.36 -11.43 3.40
C ASP A 10 19.86 -10.24 2.58
N ASN A 11 20.29 -10.18 1.33
CA ASN A 11 19.58 -9.43 0.30
C ASN A 11 18.23 -10.13 0.11
N GLU A 12 17.29 -9.84 1.01
CA GLU A 12 15.87 -9.95 0.68
C GLU A 12 15.67 -9.07 -0.54
N VAL A 13 15.70 -9.70 -1.72
CA VAL A 13 15.24 -9.06 -2.95
C VAL A 13 13.82 -8.64 -2.66
N GLU A 14 13.60 -7.34 -2.42
CA GLU A 14 12.27 -6.77 -2.25
C GLU A 14 11.44 -7.22 -3.45
N SER A 15 10.58 -8.22 -3.20
CA SER A 15 9.85 -8.86 -4.27
C SER A 15 8.80 -7.87 -4.76
N ALA A 16 8.90 -7.51 -6.04
CA ALA A 16 7.95 -6.59 -6.64
C ALA A 16 6.53 -7.20 -6.56
N VAL A 17 5.59 -6.43 -6.01
CA VAL A 17 4.20 -6.86 -5.91
C VAL A 17 3.50 -6.60 -7.24
N ILE A 18 3.00 -7.65 -7.88
CA ILE A 18 2.16 -7.56 -9.07
C ILE A 18 0.70 -7.67 -8.64
N LEU A 19 -0.12 -6.68 -8.99
CA LEU A 19 -1.55 -6.70 -8.66
C LEU A 19 -2.25 -7.89 -9.31
N THR A 20 -2.87 -8.74 -8.51
CA THR A 20 -3.63 -9.91 -8.98
C THR A 20 -5.06 -9.56 -9.38
N ILE A 21 -5.52 -8.35 -9.03
CA ILE A 21 -6.84 -7.80 -9.31
C ILE A 21 -6.73 -6.30 -9.66
N THR A 22 -7.71 -5.77 -10.39
CA THR A 22 -7.83 -4.33 -10.63
C THR A 22 -8.30 -3.63 -9.35
N LEU A 23 -7.69 -2.50 -9.03
CA LEU A 23 -8.05 -1.68 -7.88
C LEU A 23 -8.48 -0.28 -8.33
N TYR A 24 -9.36 0.33 -7.54
CA TYR A 24 -9.87 1.67 -7.75
C TYR A 24 -9.53 2.56 -6.56
N ALA A 25 -8.77 3.62 -6.80
CA ALA A 25 -8.41 4.63 -5.82
C ALA A 25 -9.27 5.89 -6.02
N PHE A 26 -9.98 6.33 -4.98
CA PHE A 26 -10.86 7.50 -5.06
C PHE A 26 -10.10 8.79 -4.83
N GLY A 27 -10.55 9.87 -5.46
CA GLY A 27 -9.91 11.18 -5.37
C GLY A 27 -10.73 12.29 -6.01
N ASN A 28 -10.05 13.19 -6.70
CA ASN A 28 -10.65 14.32 -7.40
C ASN A 28 -10.40 14.21 -8.91
N ARG A 29 -10.68 15.29 -9.66
CA ARG A 29 -10.53 15.33 -11.13
C ARG A 29 -9.10 15.17 -11.64
N THR A 30 -8.09 15.36 -10.80
CA THR A 30 -6.68 15.42 -11.20
C THR A 30 -5.84 14.28 -10.64
N SER A 31 -6.17 13.74 -9.45
CA SER A 31 -5.42 12.65 -8.85
C SER A 31 -6.26 11.81 -7.87
N PRO A 32 -5.81 10.58 -7.54
CA PRO A 32 -6.23 9.89 -6.31
C PRO A 32 -6.04 10.79 -5.08
N ARG A 33 -6.82 10.54 -4.03
CA ARG A 33 -6.61 11.25 -2.76
C ARG A 33 -5.29 10.77 -2.15
N PRO A 34 -4.33 11.68 -1.88
CA PRO A 34 -3.11 11.27 -1.22
C PRO A 34 -3.43 10.78 0.21
N PRO A 35 -2.74 9.72 0.66
CA PRO A 35 -2.85 9.21 2.03
C PRO A 35 -2.27 10.25 3.00
N ARG A 36 -2.97 10.46 4.12
CA ARG A 36 -2.63 11.49 5.11
C ARG A 36 -1.73 10.91 6.20
N PRO A 37 -0.56 11.51 6.47
CA PRO A 37 0.28 11.13 7.61
C PRO A 37 -0.49 11.23 8.93
N ASN A 38 -0.24 10.28 9.84
CA ASN A 38 -0.85 10.15 11.16
C ASN A 38 -2.37 9.87 11.18
N LEU A 39 -2.96 9.57 10.02
CA LEU A 39 -4.36 9.17 9.91
C LEU A 39 -4.54 7.94 9.02
N ASP A 40 -4.04 8.01 7.78
CA ASP A 40 -4.04 6.88 6.86
C ASP A 40 -2.70 6.11 6.94
N LEU A 41 -1.63 6.75 7.42
CA LEU A 41 -0.28 6.18 7.55
C LEU A 41 0.28 6.45 8.95
N THR A 42 1.10 5.53 9.48
CA THR A 42 1.90 5.79 10.67
C THR A 42 3.26 6.36 10.28
N ALA A 43 3.61 7.52 10.83
CA ALA A 43 4.90 8.16 10.61
C ALA A 43 5.77 8.14 11.87
N ILE A 44 7.02 7.71 11.75
CA ILE A 44 8.03 7.68 12.82
C ILE A 44 9.33 8.24 12.25
N ASN A 45 9.90 9.28 12.89
CA ASN A 45 11.14 9.93 12.45
C ASN A 45 11.12 10.31 10.96
N ASP A 46 10.04 10.96 10.52
CA ASP A 46 9.81 11.40 9.12
C ASP A 46 9.69 10.28 8.07
N LEU A 47 9.64 9.01 8.50
CA LEU A 47 9.38 7.85 7.65
C LEU A 47 7.97 7.32 7.88
N VAL A 48 7.27 6.97 6.81
CA VAL A 48 6.09 6.11 6.90
C VAL A 48 6.55 4.68 7.13
N VAL A 49 5.96 3.99 8.08
CA VAL A 49 6.39 2.65 8.51
C VAL A 49 5.28 1.62 8.34
N PRO A 50 5.61 0.35 8.08
CA PRO A 50 4.63 -0.73 8.10
C PRO A 50 3.98 -0.85 9.48
N THR A 51 2.70 -1.23 9.52
CA THR A 51 1.94 -1.43 10.76
C THR A 51 1.23 -2.77 10.77
N GLN A 52 0.83 -3.23 11.96
CA GLN A 52 -0.05 -4.38 12.14
C GLN A 52 -1.25 -3.99 13.03
N PRO A 53 -2.49 -3.97 12.49
CA PRO A 53 -2.85 -4.21 11.08
C PRO A 53 -2.26 -3.13 10.13
N PRO A 54 -2.12 -3.43 8.83
CA PRO A 54 -1.61 -2.48 7.85
C PRO A 54 -2.44 -1.20 7.76
N THR A 55 -1.77 -0.06 7.60
CA THR A 55 -2.37 1.25 7.37
C THR A 55 -1.83 1.81 6.06
N GLY A 56 -2.68 2.44 5.26
CA GLY A 56 -2.25 3.02 4.00
C GLY A 56 -3.38 3.58 3.15
N ALA A 57 -3.14 3.63 1.84
CA ALA A 57 -4.09 4.17 0.88
C ALA A 57 -5.23 3.17 0.61
N SER A 58 -6.46 3.60 0.90
CA SER A 58 -7.68 2.83 0.62
C SER A 58 -7.95 2.70 -0.87
N THR A 59 -8.21 1.48 -1.31
CA THR A 59 -8.64 1.13 -2.65
C THR A 59 -9.79 0.11 -2.59
N PHE A 60 -10.47 -0.10 -3.71
CA PHE A 60 -11.56 -1.08 -3.82
C PHE A 60 -11.40 -1.91 -5.07
N ALA A 61 -11.73 -3.20 -5.01
CA ALA A 61 -11.75 -4.03 -6.22
C ALA A 61 -13.04 -3.83 -7.05
N ASP A 62 -14.11 -3.31 -6.45
CA ASP A 62 -15.35 -2.98 -7.14
C ASP A 62 -15.96 -1.68 -6.58
N ILE A 63 -16.08 -0.68 -7.46
CA ILE A 63 -16.57 0.66 -7.12
C ILE A 63 -18.00 0.65 -6.54
N ARG A 64 -18.81 -0.38 -6.81
CA ARG A 64 -20.19 -0.49 -6.31
C ARG A 64 -20.25 -0.70 -4.80
N TYR A 65 -19.17 -1.20 -4.20
CA TYR A 65 -19.05 -1.44 -2.76
C TYR A 65 -18.27 -0.34 -2.03
N ALA A 66 -17.68 0.60 -2.77
CA ALA A 66 -17.01 1.74 -2.17
C ALA A 66 -18.05 2.66 -1.51
N PRO A 67 -17.83 3.13 -0.26
CA PRO A 67 -18.71 4.09 0.40
C PRO A 67 -18.51 5.53 -0.11
N LEU A 68 -17.76 5.69 -1.20
CA LEU A 68 -17.36 6.96 -1.78
C LEU A 68 -18.00 7.14 -3.16
N THR A 69 -18.28 8.39 -3.51
CA THR A 69 -18.78 8.76 -4.83
C THR A 69 -17.82 9.78 -5.45
N GLY A 70 -17.90 9.97 -6.77
CA GLY A 70 -17.08 10.94 -7.50
C GLY A 70 -15.98 10.29 -8.33
N HIS A 71 -14.84 10.99 -8.45
CA HIS A 71 -13.74 10.58 -9.32
C HIS A 71 -12.93 9.44 -8.71
N TYR A 72 -12.55 8.48 -9.55
CA TYR A 72 -11.69 7.37 -9.19
C TYR A 72 -10.70 7.09 -10.32
N TYR A 73 -9.60 6.44 -9.93
CA TYR A 73 -8.49 6.07 -10.79
C TYR A 73 -8.30 4.57 -10.71
N LYS A 74 -7.97 3.96 -11.84
CA LYS A 74 -7.86 2.52 -11.98
C LYS A 74 -6.39 2.12 -11.97
N LEU A 75 -6.04 1.15 -11.13
CA LEU A 75 -4.81 0.39 -11.20
C LEU A 75 -5.17 -0.99 -11.77
N ASP A 76 -4.69 -1.28 -12.98
CA ASP A 76 -5.05 -2.52 -13.67
C ASP A 76 -4.41 -3.75 -13.03
N LYS A 77 -5.12 -4.89 -13.07
CA LYS A 77 -4.52 -6.19 -12.79
C LYS A 77 -3.26 -6.37 -13.65
N GLY A 78 -2.20 -6.88 -13.06
CA GLY A 78 -0.90 -7.04 -13.70
C GLY A 78 0.00 -5.82 -13.56
N THR A 79 -0.48 -4.71 -13.00
CA THR A 79 0.38 -3.56 -12.65
C THR A 79 1.39 -4.01 -11.61
N GLN A 80 2.67 -3.75 -11.89
CA GLN A 80 3.75 -3.90 -10.92
C GLN A 80 3.79 -2.65 -10.04
N LEU A 81 3.71 -2.83 -8.73
CA LEU A 81 3.85 -1.73 -7.79
C LEU A 81 5.33 -1.33 -7.62
N PRO A 82 5.59 -0.05 -7.31
CA PRO A 82 6.89 0.40 -6.82
C PRO A 82 7.42 -0.46 -5.67
N SER A 83 8.75 -0.59 -5.60
CA SER A 83 9.42 -1.31 -4.51
C SER A 83 9.05 -0.70 -3.16
N GLY A 84 8.92 -1.53 -2.14
CA GLY A 84 8.52 -1.09 -0.80
C GLY A 84 7.01 -0.86 -0.64
N LEU A 85 6.19 -1.08 -1.67
CA LEU A 85 4.72 -1.08 -1.55
C LEU A 85 4.16 -2.51 -1.58
N ALA A 86 3.12 -2.73 -0.77
CA ALA A 86 2.35 -3.97 -0.76
C ALA A 86 0.85 -3.68 -0.74
N VAL A 87 0.05 -4.71 -0.99
CA VAL A 87 -1.42 -4.65 -0.97
C VAL A 87 -1.97 -5.79 -0.16
N ILE A 88 -2.98 -5.49 0.66
CA ILE A 88 -3.74 -6.50 1.40
C ILE A 88 -5.24 -6.29 1.17
N ALA A 89 -5.98 -7.39 1.06
CA ALA A 89 -7.43 -7.37 1.17
C ALA A 89 -7.81 -7.34 2.65
N ASP A 90 -8.60 -6.34 3.04
CA ASP A 90 -9.02 -6.08 4.42
C ASP A 90 -10.49 -5.61 4.49
N GLY A 91 -11.25 -5.87 3.42
CA GLY A 91 -12.69 -5.74 3.37
C GLY A 91 -13.44 -6.84 4.14
N LYS A 92 -14.73 -6.60 4.36
CA LYS A 92 -15.65 -7.53 5.07
C LYS A 92 -15.70 -8.95 4.49
N GLU A 93 -15.50 -9.11 3.19
CA GLU A 93 -15.56 -10.40 2.50
C GLU A 93 -14.42 -11.36 2.88
N VAL A 94 -13.31 -10.82 3.38
CA VAL A 94 -12.18 -11.59 3.90
C VAL A 94 -12.12 -11.54 5.44
N GLY A 95 -13.18 -11.07 6.10
CA GLY A 95 -13.26 -10.95 7.56
C GLY A 95 -12.66 -9.67 8.15
N GLY A 96 -12.32 -8.69 7.32
CA GLY A 96 -11.84 -7.38 7.76
C GLY A 96 -12.97 -6.44 8.23
N THR A 97 -12.60 -5.27 8.75
CA THR A 97 -13.54 -4.28 9.28
C THR A 97 -14.01 -3.26 8.23
N HIS A 98 -13.32 -3.16 7.09
CA HIS A 98 -13.61 -2.20 6.03
C HIS A 98 -14.78 -2.64 5.14
N SER A 99 -15.28 -1.74 4.28
CA SER A 99 -16.34 -2.06 3.32
C SER A 99 -15.95 -3.24 2.41
N LEU A 100 -16.95 -3.88 1.79
CA LEU A 100 -16.69 -4.99 0.88
C LEU A 100 -15.72 -4.58 -0.23
N THR A 101 -14.84 -5.50 -0.62
CA THR A 101 -13.79 -5.35 -1.63
C THR A 101 -12.70 -4.35 -1.30
N HIS A 102 -12.65 -3.84 -0.07
CA HIS A 102 -11.60 -2.92 0.35
C HIS A 102 -10.23 -3.61 0.35
N HIS A 103 -9.26 -2.88 -0.19
CA HIS A 103 -7.86 -3.24 -0.16
C HIS A 103 -7.06 -2.02 0.28
N THR A 104 -6.02 -2.25 1.07
CA THR A 104 -5.09 -1.21 1.49
C THR A 104 -3.77 -1.39 0.76
N ILE A 105 -3.32 -0.35 0.05
CA ILE A 105 -1.92 -0.23 -0.41
C ILE A 105 -1.12 0.38 0.75
N TYR A 106 -0.08 -0.29 1.21
CA TYR A 106 0.67 0.09 2.42
C TYR A 106 2.19 -0.04 2.22
N PRO A 107 3.02 0.67 3.01
CA PRO A 107 4.47 0.50 2.95
C PRO A 107 4.85 -0.87 3.52
N SER A 108 5.64 -1.66 2.79
CA SER A 108 6.19 -2.94 3.27
C SER A 108 7.53 -2.78 4.01
N ARG A 109 8.16 -1.61 3.91
CA ARG A 109 9.31 -1.18 4.70
C ARG A 109 9.23 0.32 5.06
N PRO A 110 10.01 0.80 6.03
CA PRO A 110 10.16 2.24 6.27
C PRO A 110 10.60 2.98 5.00
N MET A 111 9.94 4.08 4.68
CA MET A 111 10.26 4.94 3.54
C MET A 111 9.81 6.39 3.77
N PRO A 112 10.38 7.40 3.08
CA PRO A 112 9.85 8.75 3.11
C PRO A 112 8.40 8.80 2.61
N LEU A 113 7.59 9.72 3.14
CA LEU A 113 6.23 9.93 2.65
C LEU A 113 6.18 10.22 1.15
N THR A 114 7.16 10.96 0.61
CA THR A 114 7.23 11.29 -0.82
C THR A 114 7.40 10.05 -1.67
N GLU A 115 8.24 9.10 -1.24
CA GLU A 115 8.42 7.82 -1.94
C GLU A 115 7.13 7.00 -1.97
N PHE A 116 6.27 7.14 -0.95
CA PHE A 116 5.00 6.42 -0.89
C PHE A 116 3.92 6.99 -1.82
N ILE A 117 3.95 8.29 -2.12
CA ILE A 117 2.87 8.99 -2.85
C ILE A 117 3.16 9.27 -4.32
N GLU A 118 4.42 9.10 -4.76
CA GLU A 118 4.88 9.26 -6.15
C GLU A 118 4.72 7.97 -6.96
#